data_AF-A0A377I0X4-F1
#
_entry.id   AF-A0A377I0X4-F1
#
_cell.length_a   1.000
_cell.length_b   1.000
_cell.length_c   1.000
_cell.angle_alpha   90.00
_cell.angle_beta   90.00
_cell.angle_gamma   90.00
#
_symmetry.space_group_name_H-M   'P 1'
#
loop_
_entity.id
_entity.type
_entity.pdbx_description
1 polymer ?
#
loop_
_entity_poly.entity_id
_entity_poly.type
_entity_poly.pdbx_seq_one_letter_code
_entity_poly.pdbx_strand_id
1 'polypeptide(L)'
;MAEWQAIQTAKHQRVSWLSLDKSDNQAVEFARYFTQALRDATHLSFSHCLFQDDLTRYFHELLLELQSIRSPFYLILDDYHLIENAEIHEAIRFWLKHQPETMHIILLSRTLPPSASHNYDCVRNCLK
;
A
#
# COMPACT_ATOMS: atom_id res chain seq x y z
N MET A 1 -9.99 -20.65 11.02
CA MET A 1 -11.11 -20.02 10.29
C MET A 1 -11.88 -18.95 11.10
N ALA A 2 -11.44 -18.54 12.30
CA ALA A 2 -12.26 -17.67 13.17
C ALA A 2 -11.52 -16.56 13.94
N GLU A 3 -10.28 -16.18 13.57
CA GLU A 3 -9.53 -15.17 14.36
C GLU A 3 -9.34 -13.81 13.65
N TRP A 4 -9.72 -13.68 12.37
CA TRP A 4 -9.58 -12.41 11.64
C TRP A 4 -10.73 -11.42 11.86
N GLN A 5 -11.78 -11.79 12.59
CA GLN A 5 -12.83 -10.84 12.99
C GLN A 5 -12.36 -9.87 14.10
N ALA A 6 -11.24 -10.13 14.80
CA ALA A 6 -10.81 -9.26 15.88
C ALA A 6 -10.26 -7.89 15.40
N ILE A 7 -9.73 -7.81 14.18
CA ILE A 7 -9.31 -6.52 13.58
C ILE A 7 -10.55 -5.66 13.22
N GLN A 8 -11.75 -6.25 13.11
CA GLN A 8 -13.01 -5.50 12.98
C GLN A 8 -13.44 -4.79 14.28
N THR A 9 -12.70 -4.96 15.39
CA THR A 9 -13.15 -4.50 16.73
C THR A 9 -12.56 -3.15 17.15
N ALA A 10 -12.26 -2.27 16.19
CA ALA A 10 -12.16 -0.83 16.46
C ALA A 10 -13.09 -0.11 15.49
N LYS A 11 -14.28 0.26 15.96
CA LYS A 11 -15.41 0.85 15.21
C LYS A 11 -15.11 2.14 14.39
N HIS A 12 -13.85 2.53 14.21
CA HIS A 12 -13.45 3.77 13.52
C HIS A 12 -12.13 3.67 12.72
N GLN A 13 -11.55 2.47 12.51
CA GLN A 13 -10.31 2.38 11.73
C GLN A 13 -10.61 2.29 10.23
N ARG A 14 -10.10 3.28 9.50
CA ARG A 14 -10.08 3.34 8.05
C ARG A 14 -9.06 2.33 7.53
N VAL A 15 -9.50 1.14 7.12
CA VAL A 15 -8.62 0.06 6.65
C VAL A 15 -9.04 -0.34 5.24
N SER A 16 -8.07 -0.46 4.34
CA SER A 16 -8.26 -1.02 3.01
C SER A 16 -7.26 -2.13 2.72
N TRP A 17 -7.68 -3.08 1.89
CA TRP A 17 -6.91 -4.26 1.53
C TRP A 17 -6.77 -4.33 0.01
N LEU A 18 -5.53 -4.46 -0.47
CA LEU A 18 -5.19 -4.69 -1.85
C LEU A 18 -4.43 -6.02 -1.96
N SER A 19 -5.10 -7.05 -2.47
CA SER A 19 -4.44 -8.32 -2.83
C SER A 19 -3.84 -8.18 -4.22
N LEU A 20 -2.55 -8.46 -4.33
CA LEU A 20 -1.80 -8.35 -5.58
C LEU A 20 -1.76 -9.70 -6.29
N ASP A 21 -1.77 -9.66 -7.62
CA ASP A 21 -1.56 -10.82 -8.48
C ASP A 21 -0.39 -10.58 -9.46
N LYS A 22 -0.09 -11.60 -10.27
CA LYS A 22 1.02 -11.51 -11.24
C LYS A 22 0.75 -10.53 -12.39
N SER A 23 -0.52 -10.26 -12.70
CA SER A 23 -0.91 -9.31 -13.73
C SER A 23 -0.76 -7.85 -13.30
N ASP A 24 -0.67 -7.59 -11.98
CA ASP A 24 -0.42 -6.27 -11.38
C ASP A 24 1.04 -5.78 -11.50
N ASN A 25 1.86 -6.44 -12.32
CA ASN A 25 3.25 -6.04 -12.60
C ASN A 25 3.37 -4.86 -13.57
N GLN A 26 2.27 -4.26 -13.99
CA GLN A 26 2.25 -3.07 -14.84
C GLN A 26 2.01 -1.82 -13.99
N ALA A 27 2.88 -0.82 -14.12
CA ALA A 27 2.85 0.39 -13.28
C ALA A 27 1.49 1.11 -13.31
N VAL A 28 0.86 1.19 -14.49
CA VAL A 28 -0.48 1.79 -14.68
C VAL A 28 -1.56 1.05 -13.88
N GLU A 29 -1.59 -0.28 -13.97
CA GLU A 29 -2.59 -1.11 -13.27
C GLU A 29 -2.38 -1.07 -11.77
N PHE A 30 -1.12 -1.18 -11.34
CA PHE A 30 -0.75 -1.04 -9.94
C PHE A 30 -1.17 0.32 -9.38
N ALA A 31 -0.86 1.41 -10.09
CA ALA A 31 -1.28 2.77 -9.72
C ALA A 31 -2.80 2.86 -9.57
N ARG A 32 -3.56 2.31 -10.53
CA ARG A 32 -5.02 2.33 -10.53
C ARG A 32 -5.59 1.61 -9.32
N TYR A 33 -5.13 0.40 -9.02
CA TYR A 33 -5.61 -0.37 -7.88
C TYR A 33 -5.17 0.22 -6.54
N PHE A 34 -3.94 0.74 -6.47
CA PHE A 34 -3.43 1.41 -5.29
C PHE A 34 -4.26 2.67 -4.95
N THR A 35 -4.54 3.51 -5.95
CA THR A 35 -5.40 4.70 -5.78
C THR A 35 -6.83 4.32 -5.39
N GLN A 36 -7.36 3.23 -5.95
CA GLN A 36 -8.67 2.71 -5.53
C GLN A 36 -8.66 2.28 -4.06
N ALA A 37 -7.65 1.52 -3.63
CA ALA A 37 -7.55 1.07 -2.25
C ALA A 37 -7.39 2.26 -1.27
N LEU A 38 -6.62 3.30 -1.66
CA LEU A 38 -6.50 4.54 -0.89
C LEU A 38 -7.84 5.28 -0.77
N ARG A 39 -8.61 5.38 -1.86
CA ARG A 39 -9.94 5.99 -1.83
C ARG A 39 -10.87 5.23 -0.89
N ASP A 40 -10.81 3.91 -0.89
CA ASP A 40 -11.65 3.09 -0.02
C ASP A 40 -11.29 3.27 1.46
N ALA A 41 -10.00 3.44 1.78
CA ALA A 41 -9.56 3.76 3.14
C ALA A 41 -9.91 5.21 3.55
N THR A 42 -9.70 6.19 2.66
CA THR A 42 -9.67 7.61 3.06
C THR A 42 -10.95 8.37 2.72
N HIS A 43 -11.75 7.84 1.81
CA HIS A 43 -12.89 8.50 1.14
C HIS A 43 -12.52 9.79 0.37
N LEU A 44 -11.23 10.01 0.09
CA LEU A 44 -10.77 11.15 -0.73
C LEU A 44 -10.89 10.84 -2.23
N SER A 45 -11.09 11.91 -3.02
CA SER A 45 -11.00 11.83 -4.48
C SER A 45 -9.61 12.24 -4.94
N PHE A 46 -8.93 11.34 -5.64
CA PHE A 46 -7.62 11.60 -6.26
C PHE A 46 -7.75 11.95 -7.76
N SER A 47 -8.90 12.50 -8.17
CA SER A 47 -9.22 12.80 -9.57
C SER A 47 -8.25 13.78 -10.25
N HIS A 48 -7.50 14.55 -9.46
CA HIS A 48 -6.49 15.49 -9.95
C HIS A 48 -5.13 14.85 -10.19
N CYS A 49 -4.86 13.69 -9.59
CA CYS A 49 -3.63 12.94 -9.80
C CYS A 49 -3.76 12.10 -11.07
N LEU A 50 -2.93 12.35 -12.06
CA LEU A 50 -2.92 11.61 -13.32
C LEU A 50 -1.59 10.88 -13.47
N PHE A 51 -1.65 9.56 -13.66
CA PHE A 51 -0.46 8.77 -13.95
C PHE A 51 0.07 9.15 -15.34
N GLN A 52 1.36 9.53 -15.42
CA GLN A 52 2.06 9.96 -16.64
C GLN A 52 3.41 9.24 -16.75
N ASP A 53 3.36 7.90 -16.74
CA ASP A 53 4.51 7.00 -16.97
C ASP A 53 5.64 7.03 -15.91
N ASP A 54 5.44 7.72 -14.79
CA ASP A 54 6.33 7.68 -13.63
C ASP A 54 5.53 7.43 -12.35
N LEU A 55 5.62 6.21 -11.84
CA LEU A 55 4.90 5.79 -10.65
C LEU A 55 5.35 6.49 -9.38
N THR A 56 6.64 6.81 -9.27
CA THR A 56 7.19 7.49 -8.08
C THR A 56 6.66 8.92 -8.01
N ARG A 57 6.65 9.62 -9.14
CA ARG A 57 6.05 10.96 -9.23
C ARG A 57 4.56 10.92 -8.92
N TYR A 58 3.82 9.96 -9.48
CA TYR A 58 2.40 9.79 -9.19
C TYR A 58 2.15 9.56 -7.69
N PHE A 59 2.98 8.75 -7.05
CA PHE A 59 2.90 8.46 -5.62
C PHE A 59 3.19 9.69 -4.77
N HIS A 60 4.12 10.54 -5.18
CA HIS A 60 4.35 11.82 -4.53
C HIS A 60 3.11 12.73 -4.58
N GLU A 61 2.42 12.81 -5.72
CA GLU A 61 1.18 13.59 -5.85
C GLU A 61 0.07 13.06 -4.92
N LEU A 62 -0.10 11.74 -4.85
CA LEU A 62 -1.04 11.12 -3.91
C LEU A 62 -0.69 11.43 -2.44
N LEU A 63 0.59 11.37 -2.08
CA LEU A 63 1.04 11.68 -0.72
C LEU A 63 0.70 13.12 -0.30
N LEU A 64 0.80 14.08 -1.22
CA LEU A 64 0.44 15.48 -0.94
C LEU A 64 -1.04 15.60 -0.56
N GLU A 65 -1.94 14.94 -1.27
CA GLU A 65 -3.38 14.93 -0.96
C GLU A 65 -3.67 14.31 0.42
N LEU A 66 -2.92 13.25 0.76
CA LEU A 66 -3.06 12.53 2.04
C LEU A 66 -2.61 13.36 3.26
N GLN A 67 -1.81 14.41 3.10
CA GLN A 67 -1.40 15.29 4.21
C GLN A 67 -2.59 15.99 4.89
N SER A 68 -3.71 16.14 4.18
CA SER A 68 -4.95 16.71 4.74
C SER A 68 -5.64 15.80 5.76
N ILE A 69 -5.30 14.50 5.78
CA ILE A 69 -5.94 13.50 6.63
C ILE A 69 -5.34 13.50 8.03
N ARG A 70 -6.18 13.85 9.02
CA ARG A 70 -5.81 13.87 10.45
C ARG A 70 -6.10 12.59 11.20
N SER A 71 -6.85 11.65 10.62
CA SER A 71 -7.24 10.41 11.27
C SER A 71 -6.36 9.25 10.76
N PRO A 72 -5.92 8.34 11.65
CA PRO A 72 -5.11 7.21 11.24
C PRO A 72 -5.86 6.29 10.29
N PHE A 73 -5.16 5.79 9.26
CA PHE A 73 -5.67 4.81 8.32
C PHE A 73 -4.60 3.82 7.89
N TYR A 74 -5.04 2.64 7.45
CA TYR A 74 -4.19 1.51 7.15
C TYR A 74 -4.45 1.00 5.73
N LEU A 75 -3.37 0.71 5.01
CA LEU A 75 -3.42 0.05 3.71
C LEU A 75 -2.64 -1.26 3.78
N ILE A 76 -3.30 -2.38 3.54
CA ILE A 76 -2.70 -3.70 3.54
C ILE A 76 -2.44 -4.09 2.09
N LEU A 77 -1.18 -4.34 1.72
CA LEU A 77 -0.80 -4.95 0.45
C LEU A 77 -0.53 -6.44 0.71
N ASP A 78 -1.37 -7.31 0.17
CA ASP A 78 -1.21 -8.76 0.28
C ASP A 78 -0.58 -9.36 -0.97
N ASP A 79 0.12 -10.47 -0.78
CA ASP A 79 0.86 -11.20 -1.81
C ASP A 79 1.91 -10.35 -2.57
N TYR A 80 2.57 -9.41 -1.88
CA TYR A 80 3.55 -8.47 -2.47
C TYR A 80 4.74 -9.14 -3.19
N HIS A 81 5.14 -10.36 -2.79
CA HIS A 81 6.13 -11.15 -3.53
C HIS A 81 5.82 -11.42 -5.00
N LEU A 82 4.56 -11.29 -5.44
CA LEU A 82 4.19 -11.47 -6.85
C LEU A 82 4.56 -10.27 -7.72
N ILE A 83 4.92 -9.14 -7.09
CA ILE A 83 5.46 -7.97 -7.79
C ILE A 83 6.96 -8.20 -8.02
N GLU A 84 7.35 -8.16 -9.28
CA GLU A 84 8.72 -8.27 -9.78
C GLU A 84 9.19 -6.98 -10.45
N ASN A 85 8.26 -6.07 -10.76
CA ASN A 85 8.57 -4.80 -11.43
C ASN A 85 9.37 -3.85 -10.51
N ALA A 86 10.57 -3.50 -10.97
CA ALA A 86 11.51 -2.64 -10.24
C ALA A 86 10.96 -1.22 -9.97
N GLU A 87 10.19 -0.65 -10.90
CA GLU A 87 9.56 0.67 -10.76
C GLU A 87 8.54 0.66 -9.61
N ILE A 88 7.72 -0.39 -9.51
CA ILE A 88 6.76 -0.56 -8.42
C ILE A 88 7.49 -0.66 -7.07
N HIS A 89 8.56 -1.44 -7.02
CA HIS A 89 9.36 -1.53 -5.80
C HIS A 89 10.00 -0.20 -5.42
N GLU A 90 10.43 0.62 -6.38
CA GLU A 90 10.98 1.95 -6.14
C GLU A 90 9.92 2.92 -5.62
N ALA A 91 8.76 2.94 -6.25
CA ALA A 91 7.64 3.77 -5.82
C ALA A 91 7.15 3.39 -4.41
N ILE A 92 7.10 2.10 -4.06
CA ILE A 92 6.73 1.64 -2.70
C ILE A 92 7.81 2.00 -1.68
N ARG A 93 9.10 1.89 -2.02
CA ARG A 93 10.19 2.38 -1.16
C ARG A 93 10.06 3.88 -0.90
N PHE A 94 9.78 4.63 -1.96
CA PHE A 94 9.55 6.07 -1.88
C PHE A 94 8.35 6.37 -0.97
N TRP A 95 7.24 5.64 -1.14
CA TRP A 95 6.04 5.77 -0.32
C TRP A 95 6.34 5.56 1.17
N LEU A 96 6.98 4.44 1.51
CA LEU A 96 7.33 4.09 2.89
C LEU A 96 8.18 5.16 3.58
N LYS A 97 9.07 5.83 2.82
CA LYS A 97 9.95 6.87 3.36
C LYS A 97 9.24 8.21 3.58
N HIS A 98 8.18 8.50 2.83
CA HIS A 98 7.53 9.82 2.82
C HIS A 98 6.05 9.79 3.25
N GLN A 99 5.53 8.63 3.65
CA GLN A 99 4.15 8.51 4.13
C GLN A 99 3.90 9.43 5.33
N PRO A 100 2.71 10.05 5.43
CA PRO A 100 2.36 10.84 6.61
C PRO A 100 2.25 9.93 7.84
N GLU A 101 2.46 10.49 9.03
CA GLU A 101 2.37 9.74 10.31
C GLU A 101 0.98 9.13 10.55
N THR A 102 -0.06 9.69 9.91
CA THR A 102 -1.43 9.20 9.96
C THR A 102 -1.67 8.01 9.04
N MET A 103 -0.71 7.63 8.20
CA MET A 103 -0.81 6.49 7.30
C MET A 103 0.13 5.38 7.71
N HIS A 104 -0.38 4.15 7.69
CA HIS A 104 0.44 2.95 7.83
C HIS A 104 0.16 1.97 6.69
N ILE A 105 1.20 1.66 5.91
CA ILE A 105 1.15 0.56 4.94
C ILE A 105 1.71 -0.72 5.55
N ILE A 106 1.02 -1.84 5.35
CA ILE A 106 1.40 -3.17 5.82
C ILE A 106 1.64 -4.04 4.60
N LEU A 107 2.87 -4.51 4.40
CA LEU A 107 3.22 -5.42 3.31
C LEU A 107 3.17 -6.87 3.82
N LEU A 108 2.23 -7.65 3.29
CA LEU A 108 2.14 -9.09 3.51
C LEU A 108 2.73 -9.80 2.29
N SER A 109 3.58 -10.78 2.57
CA SER A 109 4.30 -11.52 1.54
C SER A 109 4.54 -12.95 2.00
N ARG A 110 4.38 -13.91 1.09
CA ARG A 110 4.65 -15.33 1.37
C ARG A 110 6.14 -15.67 1.29
N THR A 111 6.94 -14.82 0.64
CA THR A 111 8.39 -14.96 0.54
C THR A 111 9.08 -13.66 0.92
N LEU A 112 10.31 -13.74 1.48
CA LEU A 112 11.13 -12.55 1.71
C LEU A 112 11.55 -11.98 0.34
N PRO A 113 11.29 -10.69 0.04
CA PRO A 113 11.78 -10.09 -1.19
C PRO A 113 13.32 -10.14 -1.22
N PRO A 114 13.96 -10.38 -2.39
CA PRO A 114 15.41 -10.61 -2.50
C PRO A 114 16.30 -9.46 -1.99
N SER A 115 15.75 -8.27 -1.74
CA SER A 115 16.46 -7.04 -1.36
C SER A 115 16.25 -6.60 0.10
N ALA A 116 15.84 -7.52 0.99
CA ALA A 116 15.69 -7.24 2.40
C ALA A 116 17.05 -7.22 3.14
N SER A 117 17.87 -6.21 2.86
CA SER A 117 19.01 -5.83 3.70
C SER A 117 18.88 -4.34 4.05
N HIS A 118 18.52 -4.05 5.30
CA HIS A 118 18.51 -2.72 5.95
C HIS A 118 17.36 -1.73 5.65
N ASN A 119 16.09 -2.09 5.93
CA ASN A 119 15.07 -1.19 6.55
C ASN A 119 13.59 -1.64 6.51
N TYR A 120 13.27 -2.86 6.08
CA TYR A 120 11.86 -3.29 6.05
C TYR A 120 11.49 -4.04 7.33
N ASP A 121 10.54 -3.51 8.10
CA ASP A 121 9.77 -4.28 9.07
C ASP A 121 8.84 -5.23 8.30
N CYS A 122 9.40 -6.36 7.85
CA CYS A 122 8.63 -7.47 7.31
C CYS A 122 7.92 -8.18 8.47
N VAL A 123 6.61 -7.96 8.63
CA VAL A 123 5.80 -8.74 9.58
C VAL A 123 5.67 -10.15 9.03
N ARG A 124 6.56 -11.03 9.49
CA ARG A 124 6.60 -12.45 9.15
C ARG A 124 5.46 -13.17 9.88
N ASN A 125 4.26 -13.20 9.29
CA ASN A 125 3.17 -14.02 9.81
C ASN A 125 3.26 -15.44 9.24
N CYS A 126 4.17 -16.25 9.79
CA CYS A 126 4.06 -17.72 9.70
C CYS A 126 3.00 -18.16 10.72
N LEU A 127 1.76 -18.29 10.27
CA LEU A 127 0.70 -18.95 11.03
C LEU A 127 1.05 -20.44 11.20
N LYS A 128 1.29 -20.85 12.45
CA LYS A 128 0.82 -22.15 12.95
C LYS A 128 -0.55 -21.92 13.59
#